data_AF-A0A5E6MIQ0-F1
#
_entry.id   AF-A0A5E6MIQ0-F1
#
_cell.length_a   1.000
_cell.length_b   1.000
_cell.length_c   1.000
_cell.angle_alpha   90.00
_cell.angle_beta   90.00
_cell.angle_gamma   90.00
#
_symmetry.space_group_name_H-M   'P 1'
#
loop_
_entity.id
_entity.type
_entity.pdbx_description
1 polymer ?
#
loop_
_entity_poly.entity_id
_entity_poly.type
_entity_poly.pdbx_seq_one_letter_code
_entity_poly.pdbx_strand_id
1 'polypeptide(L)'
;MDGYGEAEGWRVMKVQEVIMRAMAKRISWLDAAEILGWSPRTLRRWRARYRIRGYDGLFDRRKRRPSPRRVPMETVEKVLGLYRERYEGWNGRHFHEKLREKHGIELSYS
;
A
#
# COMPACT_ATOMS: atom_id res chain seq x y z
N MET A 1 -0.72 11.88 13.68
CA MET A 1 0.02 10.77 13.02
C MET A 1 -0.94 9.66 12.57
N ASP A 2 -2.26 9.92 12.64
CA ASP A 2 -3.29 8.93 13.02
C ASP A 2 -4.03 8.33 11.81
N GLY A 3 -3.30 8.00 10.75
CA GLY A 3 -3.92 7.45 9.54
C GLY A 3 -2.98 6.69 8.61
N TYR A 4 -1.80 6.32 9.08
CA TYR A 4 -0.83 5.50 8.35
C TYR A 4 -0.43 4.30 9.22
N GLY A 5 -0.33 3.12 8.63
CA GLY A 5 0.15 1.94 9.34
C GLY A 5 1.63 2.07 9.74
N GLU A 6 2.04 1.32 10.76
CA GLU A 6 3.39 1.33 11.33
C GLU A 6 4.51 1.14 10.28
N ALA A 7 4.30 0.21 9.34
CA ALA A 7 5.22 -0.03 8.23
C ALA A 7 5.44 1.21 7.33
N GLU A 8 4.41 2.04 7.15
CA GLU A 8 4.54 3.29 6.39
C GLU A 8 5.30 4.35 7.20
N GLY A 9 5.09 4.41 8.51
CA GLY A 9 5.86 5.26 9.42
C GLY A 9 7.36 4.93 9.34
N TRP A 10 7.72 3.65 9.50
CA TRP A 10 9.10 3.18 9.39
C TRP A 10 9.73 3.52 8.04
N ARG A 11 9.00 3.25 6.95
CA ARG A 11 9.45 3.58 5.59
C ARG A 11 9.75 5.07 5.45
N VAL A 12 8.87 5.92 5.96
CA VAL A 12 9.02 7.38 5.89
C VAL A 12 10.21 7.85 6.71
N MET A 13 10.39 7.33 7.93
CA MET A 13 11.55 7.64 8.78
C MET A 13 12.87 7.27 8.09
N LYS A 14 12.97 6.05 7.54
CA LYS A 14 14.16 5.60 6.78
C LYS A 14 14.45 6.51 5.59
N VAL A 15 13.43 6.87 4.82
CA VAL A 15 13.59 7.77 3.66
C VAL A 15 14.05 9.16 4.10
N GLN A 16 13.49 9.70 5.18
CA GLN A 16 13.89 11.00 5.71
C GLN A 16 15.36 10.98 6.16
N GLU A 17 15.78 9.97 6.93
CA GLU A 17 17.14 9.83 7.41
C GLU A 17 18.14 9.83 6.24
N VAL A 18 17.89 9.00 5.23
CA VAL A 18 18.77 8.89 4.05
C VAL A 18 18.82 10.20 3.27
N ILE A 19 17.69 10.87 3.05
CA ILE A 19 17.66 12.19 2.40
C ILE A 19 18.44 13.22 3.21
N MET A 20 18.33 13.22 4.55
CA MET A 20 19.08 14.14 5.41
C MET A 20 20.59 13.87 5.35
N ARG A 21 21.02 12.60 5.34
CA ARG A 21 22.44 12.24 5.17
C ARG A 21 22.99 12.73 3.83
N ALA A 22 22.22 12.58 2.75
CA ALA A 22 22.60 13.09 1.43
C ALA A 22 22.64 14.63 1.39
N MET A 23 21.67 15.30 2.03
CA MET A 23 21.66 16.77 2.14
C MET A 23 22.83 17.31 2.96
N ALA A 24 23.22 16.60 4.02
CA ALA A 24 24.40 16.89 4.83
C ALA A 24 25.73 16.52 4.15
N LYS A 25 25.71 16.07 2.88
CA LYS A 25 26.88 15.61 2.11
C LYS A 25 27.66 14.47 2.78
N ARG A 26 27.02 13.70 3.66
CA ARG A 26 27.63 12.51 4.30
C ARG A 26 27.63 11.29 3.40
N ILE A 27 26.73 11.26 2.43
CA ILE A 27 26.63 10.24 1.38
C ILE A 27 26.32 10.94 0.05
N SER A 28 26.65 10.30 -1.06
CA SER A 28 26.28 10.79 -2.38
C SER A 28 24.78 10.60 -2.63
N TRP A 29 24.23 11.33 -3.61
CA TRP A 29 22.84 11.10 -4.04
C TRP A 29 22.66 9.75 -4.76
N LEU A 30 23.74 9.14 -5.27
CA LEU A 30 23.70 7.81 -5.87
C LEU A 30 23.63 6.74 -4.78
N ASP A 31 24.48 6.84 -3.75
CA ASP A 31 24.49 5.91 -2.61
C ASP A 31 23.14 5.97 -1.87
N ALA A 32 22.59 7.17 -1.70
CA ALA A 32 21.26 7.36 -1.12
C ALA A 32 20.17 6.64 -1.94
N ALA A 33 20.29 6.61 -3.26
CA ALA A 33 19.34 5.93 -4.13
C ALA A 33 19.48 4.40 -3.99
N GLU A 34 20.72 3.92 -3.91
CA GLU A 34 21.05 2.50 -3.68
C GLU A 34 20.53 1.99 -2.32
N ILE A 35 20.79 2.72 -1.22
CA ILE A 35 20.30 2.39 0.14
C ILE A 35 18.77 2.25 0.18
N LEU A 36 18.07 3.08 -0.61
CA LEU A 36 16.61 3.06 -0.69
C LEU A 36 16.06 2.10 -1.75
N GLY A 37 16.93 1.45 -2.53
CA GLY A 37 16.54 0.58 -3.66
C GLY A 37 15.78 1.34 -4.75
N TRP A 38 16.06 2.63 -4.93
CA TRP A 38 15.37 3.52 -5.86
C TRP A 38 16.28 3.97 -6.99
N SER A 39 15.67 4.32 -8.14
CA SER A 39 16.41 5.05 -9.16
C SER A 39 16.75 6.48 -8.68
N PRO A 40 17.86 7.08 -9.15
CA PRO A 40 18.21 8.46 -8.82
C PRO A 40 17.11 9.47 -9.22
N ARG A 41 16.33 9.18 -10.28
CA ARG A 41 15.18 9.99 -10.69
C ARG A 41 14.07 9.96 -9.65
N THR A 42 13.77 8.78 -9.09
CA THR A 42 12.81 8.64 -8.00
C THR A 42 13.28 9.44 -6.79
N LEU A 43 14.53 9.26 -6.35
CA LEU A 43 15.06 10.01 -5.21
C LEU A 43 14.99 11.53 -5.39
N ARG A 44 15.28 12.05 -6.59
CA ARG A 44 15.11 13.49 -6.91
C ARG A 44 13.66 13.97 -6.73
N ARG A 45 12.67 13.20 -7.18
CA ARG A 45 11.23 13.53 -6.97
C ARG A 45 10.85 13.52 -5.50
N TRP A 46 11.40 12.59 -4.74
CA TRP A 46 11.18 12.49 -3.29
C TRP A 46 11.80 13.68 -2.55
N ARG A 47 13.03 14.06 -2.89
CA ARG A 47 13.67 15.29 -2.37
C ARG A 47 12.84 16.53 -2.68
N ALA A 48 12.32 16.67 -3.90
CA ALA A 48 11.46 17.80 -4.27
C ALA A 48 10.19 17.85 -3.40
N ARG A 49 9.54 16.71 -3.17
CA ARG A 49 8.38 16.62 -2.26
C ARG A 49 8.74 17.00 -0.83
N TYR A 50 9.87 16.53 -0.32
CA TYR A 50 10.36 16.88 1.01
C TYR A 50 10.62 18.39 1.14
N ARG A 51 11.19 19.03 0.13
CA ARG A 51 11.41 20.48 0.14
C ARG A 51 10.13 21.30 0.17
N ILE A 52 9.10 20.85 -0.54
CA ILE A 52 7.83 21.59 -0.65
C ILE A 52 6.94 21.36 0.59
N ARG A 53 6.95 20.13 1.14
CA ARG A 53 5.95 19.68 2.13
C ARG A 53 6.57 19.14 3.43
N GLY A 54 7.88 19.25 3.59
CA GLY A 54 8.61 18.66 4.71
C GLY A 54 8.37 17.16 4.83
N TYR A 55 8.31 16.70 6.08
CA TYR A 55 8.05 15.31 6.44
C TYR A 55 6.74 14.75 5.85
N ASP A 56 5.68 15.56 5.82
CA ASP A 56 4.38 15.18 5.25
C ASP A 56 4.43 14.88 3.74
N GLY A 57 5.45 15.38 3.04
CA GLY A 57 5.70 15.08 1.63
C GLY A 57 6.15 13.64 1.37
N LEU A 58 6.61 12.94 2.42
CA LEU A 58 7.17 11.60 2.32
C LEU A 58 6.12 10.50 2.48
N PHE A 59 4.96 10.77 3.08
CA PHE A 59 3.92 9.75 3.18
C PHE A 59 3.21 9.49 1.86
N ASP A 60 2.89 8.23 1.56
CA ASP A 60 1.99 7.89 0.47
C ASP A 60 0.55 8.21 0.86
N ARG A 61 0.06 9.38 0.44
CA ARG A 61 -1.29 9.86 0.76
C ARG A 61 -2.41 8.91 0.30
N ARG A 62 -2.16 8.02 -0.67
CA ARG A 62 -3.14 7.00 -1.06
C ARG A 62 -3.41 6.01 0.09
N LYS A 63 -2.44 5.78 0.98
CA LYS A 63 -2.60 4.89 2.13
C LYS A 63 -3.50 5.43 3.23
N ARG A 64 -3.87 6.73 3.20
CA ARG A 64 -4.86 7.30 4.15
C ARG A 64 -6.30 6.92 3.83
N ARG A 65 -6.59 6.49 2.59
CA ARG A 65 -7.95 6.19 2.15
C ARG A 65 -7.97 4.83 1.49
N PRO A 66 -8.82 3.89 1.93
CA PRO A 66 -9.07 2.68 1.16
C PRO A 66 -9.39 3.03 -0.29
N SER A 67 -8.93 2.20 -1.23
CA SER A 67 -9.26 2.39 -2.65
C SER A 67 -10.77 2.56 -2.79
N PRO A 68 -11.26 3.53 -3.59
CA PRO A 68 -12.69 3.62 -3.90
C PRO A 68 -13.24 2.34 -4.55
N ARG A 69 -12.37 1.51 -5.13
CA ARG A 69 -12.70 0.20 -5.71
C ARG A 69 -12.61 -0.95 -4.70
N ARG A 70 -12.22 -0.69 -3.44
CA ARG A 70 -12.13 -1.73 -2.41
C ARG A 70 -13.53 -2.26 -2.13
N VAL A 71 -13.67 -3.58 -2.12
CA VAL A 71 -14.90 -4.26 -1.73
C VAL A 71 -15.28 -3.84 -0.30
N PRO A 72 -16.54 -3.45 -0.04
CA PRO A 72 -17.01 -3.15 1.31
C PRO A 72 -16.72 -4.31 2.27
N MET A 73 -16.37 -3.99 3.52
CA MET A 73 -15.99 -5.03 4.49
C MET A 73 -17.14 -6.01 4.76
N GLU A 74 -18.38 -5.52 4.79
CA GLU A 74 -19.59 -6.35 4.91
C GLU A 74 -19.67 -7.43 3.82
N THR A 75 -19.39 -7.07 2.56
CA THR A 75 -19.36 -8.04 1.46
C THR A 75 -18.23 -9.04 1.63
N VAL A 76 -17.06 -8.60 2.11
CA VAL A 76 -15.92 -9.50 2.40
C VAL A 76 -16.29 -10.51 3.48
N GLU A 77 -16.88 -10.05 4.57
CA GLU A 77 -17.33 -10.91 5.68
C GLU A 77 -18.37 -11.93 5.21
N LYS A 78 -19.36 -11.48 4.43
CA LYS A 78 -20.36 -12.38 3.83
C LYS A 78 -19.73 -13.46 2.95
N VAL A 79 -18.78 -13.08 2.08
CA VAL A 79 -18.07 -14.03 1.21
C VAL A 79 -17.25 -15.02 2.04
N LEU A 80 -16.51 -14.55 3.04
CA LEU A 80 -15.71 -15.42 3.91
C LEU A 80 -16.58 -16.36 4.76
N GLY A 81 -17.72 -15.88 5.26
CA GLY A 81 -18.70 -16.69 5.98
C GLY A 81 -19.28 -17.80 5.10
N LEU A 82 -19.72 -17.46 3.89
CA LEU A 82 -20.19 -18.44 2.90
C LEU A 82 -19.14 -19.52 2.61
N TYR A 83 -17.87 -19.12 2.46
CA TYR A 83 -16.80 -20.08 2.24
C TYR A 83 -16.66 -21.03 3.43
N ARG A 84 -16.54 -20.49 4.65
CA ARG A 84 -16.33 -21.29 5.87
C ARG A 84 -17.52 -22.20 6.21
N GLU A 85 -18.74 -21.74 5.99
CA GLU A 85 -19.94 -22.45 6.45
C GLU A 85 -20.50 -23.41 5.40
N ARG A 86 -20.34 -23.13 4.11
CA ARG A 86 -21.01 -23.88 3.02
C ARG A 86 -20.10 -24.42 1.93
N TYR A 87 -18.93 -23.82 1.73
CA TYR A 87 -18.05 -24.16 0.60
C TYR A 87 -16.62 -24.43 1.03
N GLU A 88 -16.43 -24.92 2.26
CA GLU A 88 -15.11 -25.20 2.80
C GLU A 88 -14.40 -26.23 1.91
N GLY A 89 -13.13 -25.97 1.59
CA GLY A 89 -12.32 -26.83 0.72
C GLY A 89 -12.62 -26.70 -0.77
N TRP A 90 -13.56 -25.86 -1.19
CA TRP A 90 -13.80 -25.62 -2.62
C TRP A 90 -12.67 -24.82 -3.26
N ASN A 91 -12.40 -25.10 -4.55
CA ASN A 91 -11.52 -24.29 -5.37
C ASN A 91 -12.11 -22.87 -5.53
N GLY A 92 -11.26 -21.85 -5.46
CA GLY A 92 -11.64 -20.44 -5.59
C GLY A 92 -12.46 -20.14 -6.84
N ARG A 93 -12.16 -20.78 -7.98
CA ARG A 93 -12.93 -20.59 -9.22
C ARG A 93 -14.38 -21.07 -9.10
N HIS A 94 -14.58 -22.29 -8.61
CA HIS A 94 -15.92 -22.86 -8.44
C HIS A 94 -16.71 -22.07 -7.39
N PHE A 95 -16.03 -21.64 -6.33
CA PHE A 95 -16.64 -20.80 -5.32
C PHE A 95 -17.08 -19.44 -5.90
N HIS A 96 -16.23 -18.81 -6.73
CA HIS A 96 -16.55 -17.56 -7.42
C HIS A 96 -17.77 -17.69 -8.35
N GLU A 97 -17.85 -18.76 -9.14
CA GLU A 97 -19.02 -19.04 -9.98
C GLU A 97 -20.30 -19.17 -9.13
N LYS A 98 -20.24 -19.87 -7.98
CA LYS A 98 -21.38 -20.00 -7.07
C LYS A 98 -21.73 -18.72 -6.31
N LEU A 99 -20.76 -17.88 -5.99
CA LEU A 99 -21.01 -16.55 -5.42
C LEU A 99 -21.89 -15.72 -6.37
N ARG A 100 -21.63 -15.78 -7.66
CA ARG A 100 -22.42 -15.05 -8.66
C ARG A 100 -23.80 -15.67 -8.86
N GLU A 101 -23.86 -16.97 -9.14
CA GLU A 101 -25.11 -17.66 -9.48
C GLU A 101 -26.10 -17.74 -8.30
N LYS A 102 -25.62 -18.07 -7.10
CA LYS A 102 -26.49 -18.39 -5.96
C LYS A 102 -26.64 -17.25 -4.96
N HIS A 103 -25.64 -16.36 -4.87
CA HIS A 103 -25.60 -15.30 -3.86
C HIS A 103 -25.69 -13.89 -4.45
N GLY A 104 -25.69 -13.75 -5.78
CA GLY A 104 -25.79 -12.47 -6.47
C GLY A 104 -24.59 -11.55 -6.24
N ILE A 105 -23.45 -12.09 -5.80
CA ILE A 105 -22.26 -11.32 -5.47
C ILE A 105 -21.36 -11.25 -6.71
N GLU A 106 -21.36 -10.09 -7.37
CA GLU A 106 -20.57 -9.84 -8.59
C GLU A 106 -19.21 -9.22 -8.28
N LEU A 107 -18.30 -10.03 -7.73
CA LEU A 107 -16.89 -9.65 -7.56
C LEU A 107 -16.05 -10.12 -8.75
N SER A 108 -14.97 -9.40 -9.07
CA SER A 108 -13.97 -9.91 -10.01
C SER A 108 -13.23 -11.10 -9.40
N TYR A 109 -12.85 -12.07 -10.23
CA TYR A 109 -12.03 -13.19 -9.80
C TYR A 109 -10.55 -12.79 -9.59
N SER A 110 -10.11 -11.73 -10.27
CA SER A 110 -8.74 -11.18 -10.25
C SER A 110 -8.65 -9.87 -9.49
#